data_AF-A0A2H9RG33-F1
#
_entry.id   AF-A0A2H9RG33-F1
#
_cell.length_a   1.000
_cell.length_b   1.000
_cell.length_c   1.000
_cell.angle_alpha   90.00
_cell.angle_beta   90.00
_cell.angle_gamma   90.00
#
_symmetry.space_group_name_H-M   'P 1'
#
loop_
_entity.id
_entity.type
_entity.pdbx_description
1 polymer ?
#
loop_
_entity_poly.entity_id
_entity_poly.type
_entity_poly.pdbx_seq_one_letter_code
_entity_poly.pdbx_strand_id
1 'polypeptide(L)' 'DNLEDPYRLFRCHSIMNCVDVCPKELNPTEAIGKIKDMMVKRVV' A
#
# COMPACT_ATOMS: atom_id res chain seq x y z
N ASP A 1 10.18 -14.11 3.37
CA ASP A 1 8.86 -13.44 3.30
C ASP A 1 8.61 -12.73 1.96
N ASN A 2 7.40 -12.81 1.40
CA ASN A 2 7.07 -12.14 0.12
C ASN A 2 7.00 -10.59 0.19
N LEU A 3 7.20 -10.02 1.38
CA LEU A 3 7.20 -8.59 1.69
C LEU A 3 8.61 -8.04 2.02
N GLU A 4 9.66 -8.86 1.96
CA GLU A 4 11.05 -8.43 2.23
C GLU A 4 11.67 -7.57 1.13
N ASP A 5 10.99 -7.43 -0.01
CA ASP A 5 11.47 -6.60 -1.11
C ASP A 5 10.84 -5.19 -1.00
N PRO A 6 11.58 -4.18 -0.52
CA PRO A 6 11.07 -2.82 -0.38
C PRO A 6 10.65 -2.20 -1.73
N TYR A 7 11.08 -2.75 -2.87
CA TYR A 7 10.66 -2.20 -4.15
C TYR A 7 9.22 -2.54 -4.53
N ARG A 8 8.55 -3.50 -3.88
CA ARG A 8 7.19 -3.90 -4.26
C ARG A 8 6.13 -2.96 -3.70
N LEU A 9 6.21 -2.65 -2.40
CA LEU A 9 5.22 -1.81 -1.72
C LEU A 9 5.38 -0.31 -2.06
N PHE A 10 6.62 0.14 -2.27
CA PHE A 10 6.92 1.55 -2.46
C PHE A 10 6.66 2.06 -3.90
N ARG A 11 6.26 1.18 -4.84
CA ARG A 11 5.77 1.56 -6.20
C ARG A 11 4.44 2.29 -6.19
N CYS A 12 3.66 2.16 -5.11
CA CYS A 12 2.42 2.91 -4.98
C CYS A 12 2.72 4.37 -4.66
N HIS A 13 2.43 5.28 -5.58
CA HIS A 13 2.60 6.73 -5.44
C HIS A 13 1.31 7.47 -5.04
N SER A 14 0.34 6.78 -4.44
CA SER A 14 -0.92 7.37 -3.97
C SER A 14 -1.71 8.12 -5.07
N ILE A 15 -1.68 7.62 -6.31
CA ILE A 15 -2.41 8.18 -7.46
C ILE A 15 -3.93 7.98 -7.33
N MET A 16 -4.38 7.06 -6.46
CA MET A 16 -5.80 6.80 -6.14
C MET A 16 -6.67 6.18 -7.25
N ASN A 17 -6.16 5.98 -8.47
CA ASN A 17 -6.91 5.29 -9.56
C ASN A 17 -7.50 3.93 -9.16
N CYS A 18 -6.87 3.21 -8.24
CA CYS A 18 -7.34 1.93 -7.74
C CYS A 18 -8.60 2.03 -6.87
N VAL A 19 -8.84 3.18 -6.24
CA VAL A 19 -10.06 3.48 -5.48
C VAL A 19 -11.20 3.78 -6.44
N ASP A 20 -10.94 4.63 -7.44
CA ASP A 20 -11.95 5.10 -8.40
C ASP A 20 -12.52 3.97 -9.28
N VAL A 21 -11.67 3.00 -9.68
CA VAL A 21 -12.08 1.87 -10.51
C VAL A 21 -12.72 0.73 -9.71
N CYS A 22 -12.72 0.79 -8.37
CA CYS A 22 -13.07 -0.37 -7.56
C CYS A 22 -14.58 -0.65 -7.63
N PRO A 23 -15.01 -1.78 -8.22
CA PRO A 23 -16.43 -2.13 -8.30
C PRO A 23 -17.04 -2.56 -6.95
N LYS A 24 -16.21 -2.67 -5.91
CA LYS A 24 -16.58 -3.06 -4.55
C LYS A 24 -16.47 -1.91 -3.55
N GLU A 25 -16.19 -0.70 -4.02
CA GLU A 25 -16.01 0.49 -3.17
C GLU A 25 -14.96 0.29 -2.06
N LEU A 26 -13.95 -0.54 -2.34
CA LEU A 26 -12.82 -0.71 -1.44
C LEU A 26 -11.82 0.42 -1.66
N ASN A 27 -11.02 0.71 -0.63
CA ASN A 27 -9.95 1.67 -0.70
C ASN A 27 -8.57 0.98 -0.62
N PRO A 28 -7.99 0.55 -1.76
CA PRO A 28 -6.67 -0.07 -1.78
C PRO A 28 -5.56 0.87 -1.28
N THR A 29 -5.68 2.18 -1.52
CA THR A 29 -4.65 3.15 -1.11
C THR A 29 -4.53 3.24 0.41
N GLU A 30 -5.66 3.23 1.12
CA GLU A 30 -5.67 3.24 2.59
C GLU A 30 -4.99 1.99 3.16
N ALA A 31 -5.29 0.81 2.60
CA ALA A 31 -4.67 -0.45 3.02
C ALA A 31 -3.15 -0.44 2.77
N ILE A 32 -2.71 0.05 1.60
CA ILE A 32 -1.28 0.18 1.28
C ILE A 32 -0.59 1.15 2.25
N GLY A 33 -1.24 2.27 2.62
CA GLY A 33 -0.72 3.22 3.62
C GLY A 33 -0.47 2.55 4.96
N LYS A 34 -1.45 1.80 5.48
CA LYS A 34 -1.31 1.03 6.73
C LYS A 34 -0.13 0.05 6.68
N ILE A 35 0.08 -0.61 5.54
CA ILE A 35 1.19 -1.55 5.36
C ILE A 35 2.53 -0.79 5.37
N LYS A 36 2.62 0.37 4.69
CA LYS A 36 3.84 1.20 4.71
C LYS A 36 4.18 1.65 6.13
N ASP A 37 3.19 2.11 6.89
CA ASP A 37 3.38 2.52 8.29
C ASP A 37 3.87 1.35 9.16
N MET A 38 3.29 0.15 8.98
CA MET A 38 3.75 -1.04 9.69
C MET A 38 5.18 -1.43 9.32
N MET A 39 5.61 -1.24 8.07
CA MET A 39 6.99 -1.50 7.67
C MET A 39 7.95 -0.46 8.26
N VAL A 40 7.60 0.83 8.24
CA VAL A 40 8.43 1.88 8.88
C VAL A 40 8.58 1.60 10.39
N LYS A 41 7.49 1.24 11.07
CA LYS A 41 7.51 0.87 12.50
C LYS A 41 8.32 -0.38 12.82
N ARG A 42 8.59 -1.27 11.86
CA ARG A 42 9.44 -2.46 12.05
C ARG A 42 10.92 -2.16 11.86
N VAL A 43 11.26 -1.08 11.18
CA VAL A 43 12.64 -0.67 10.88
C VAL A 43 13.19 0.27 11.97
N VAL A 44 12.32 0.95 12.72
CA VAL A 44 12.65 1.70 13.95
C VAL A 44 12.67 0.75 15.15
#